data_AF-A0A2K2TSJ9-F1
#
_entry.id   AF-A0A2K2TSJ9-F1
#
_cell.length_a   1.000
_cell.length_b   1.000
_cell.length_c   1.000
_cell.angle_alpha   90.00
_cell.angle_beta   90.00
_cell.angle_gamma   90.00
#
_symmetry.space_group_name_H-M   'P 1'
#
loop_
_entity.id
_entity.type
_entity.pdbx_description
1 polymer ?
#
loop_
_entity_poly.entity_id
_entity_poly.type
_entity_poly.pdbx_seq_one_letter_code
_entity_poly.pdbx_strand_id
1 'polypeptide(L)'
;MMQRIKTSISNLPLKKKIFSITLISIVLLSASALIGIQITSSSNKKLLYNTIAGSLSYSATDISNRLDNIETMSYMILSHAGIQSNLSIIKDSHDYIKRTQAFQELNATIPEYYQSFKANNLSFINLYNDYFTTYSNKYYSDRVPEEILEELVLDAEEKQGAVCWFSNYNDEYGLFLGRDIRRIKQTRLDHLGTLLVCVDIDAMVKSATQFSNQYEDASYLLIDGDDLIYHSKNFTEEQAGYIKSSLNSSYDILNLDKHNYFAVKGRIPNYDWDYICLVSYDSMTAALRLSQILCISIILVCVIFTLLLSRRLINSVVFHFNTLLDKMKAFGKDETTIPNVNYDYSTRNDELGLLHRQFDHMAYKIQHLIQVNYVNELLKKEAQLKALENQINPHFLYNTLESVNWRAKAIGETEISSMVEALGALLRVTLNKKESIFTLKQELELVQSYMTIQKIRFEERLEFSVHVPEELLTATIPKLTIQPLVENAIHYGLEEMTEECSICVAADCVDNRLRIYVTNSGSLFEDHLLEKLQTNEITPHGFGIGLLNIDKRLKLTFGDGYGLTLYNQDDLAVAMVTIPKE
;
A
#
# COMPACT_ATOMS: atom_id res chain seq x y z
N MET A 1 9.95 21.94 18.68
CA MET A 1 9.72 21.40 17.32
C MET A 1 9.57 19.88 17.32
N MET A 2 10.51 19.13 17.92
CA MET A 2 10.49 17.66 17.96
C MET A 2 9.25 17.04 18.65
N GLN A 3 8.74 17.66 19.72
CA GLN A 3 7.48 17.23 20.37
C GLN A 3 6.25 17.40 19.48
N ARG A 4 6.14 18.52 18.73
CA ARG A 4 5.03 18.75 17.78
C ARG A 4 5.05 17.77 16.62
N ILE A 5 6.24 17.40 16.14
CA ILE A 5 6.40 16.37 15.10
C ILE A 5 6.01 15.00 15.65
N LYS A 6 6.45 14.66 16.87
CA LYS A 6 6.11 13.39 17.52
C LYS A 6 4.61 13.24 17.74
N THR A 7 3.92 14.28 18.21
CA THR A 7 2.46 14.26 18.40
C THR A 7 1.70 14.24 17.07
N SER A 8 2.19 14.95 16.04
CA SER A 8 1.61 14.89 14.72
C SER A 8 1.74 13.49 14.09
N ILE A 9 2.90 12.83 14.27
CA ILE A 9 3.10 11.46 13.79
C ILE A 9 2.25 10.47 14.59
N SER A 10 2.16 10.61 15.91
CA SER A 10 1.37 9.69 16.74
C SER A 10 -0.12 9.71 16.41
N ASN A 11 -0.66 10.83 15.93
CA ASN A 11 -2.08 10.96 15.58
C ASN A 11 -2.41 10.57 14.13
N LEU A 12 -1.42 10.21 13.32
CA LEU A 12 -1.70 9.71 11.97
C LEU A 12 -2.40 8.34 12.01
N PRO A 13 -3.36 8.11 11.09
CA PRO A 13 -3.99 6.80 10.96
C PRO A 13 -2.94 5.73 10.64
N LEU A 14 -3.14 4.52 11.15
CA LEU A 14 -2.18 3.41 11.06
C LEU A 14 -1.71 3.17 9.62
N LYS A 15 -2.63 3.23 8.66
CA LYS A 15 -2.36 3.14 7.21
C LYS A 15 -1.30 4.13 6.74
N LYS A 16 -1.41 5.41 7.13
CA LYS A 16 -0.46 6.47 6.72
C LYS A 16 0.90 6.29 7.39
N LYS A 17 0.93 5.83 8.66
CA LYS A 17 2.19 5.55 9.37
C LYS A 17 3.00 4.46 8.67
N ILE A 18 2.38 3.29 8.45
CA ILE A 18 3.05 2.15 7.82
C ILE A 18 3.51 2.52 6.41
N PHE A 19 2.64 3.17 5.62
CA PHE A 19 2.99 3.62 4.27
C PHE A 19 4.19 4.60 4.28
N SER A 20 4.22 5.56 5.21
CA SER A 20 5.32 6.52 5.33
C SER A 20 6.65 5.83 5.68
N ILE A 21 6.63 4.84 6.57
CA ILE A 21 7.82 4.04 6.89
C ILE A 21 8.31 3.30 5.65
N THR A 22 7.42 2.62 4.93
CA THR A 22 7.81 1.89 3.70
C THR A 22 8.35 2.83 2.63
N LEU A 23 7.78 4.03 2.49
CA LEU A 23 8.25 5.03 1.53
C LEU A 23 9.66 5.53 1.87
N ILE A 24 9.93 5.81 3.14
CA ILE A 24 11.27 6.21 3.60
C ILE A 24 12.29 5.10 3.35
N SER A 25 11.94 3.83 3.64
CA SER A 25 12.80 2.69 3.36
C SER A 25 13.09 2.53 1.86
N ILE A 26 12.07 2.71 1.00
CA ILE A 26 12.24 2.67 -0.45
C ILE A 26 13.19 3.77 -0.93
N VAL A 27 13.03 5.01 -0.43
CA VAL A 27 13.90 6.13 -0.81
C VAL A 27 15.34 5.88 -0.39
N LEU A 28 15.58 5.40 0.84
CA LEU A 28 16.91 5.09 1.33
C LEU A 28 17.59 3.97 0.53
N LEU A 29 16.88 2.88 0.24
CA LEU A 29 17.41 1.77 -0.56
C LEU A 29 17.65 2.16 -2.02
N SER A 30 16.78 2.99 -2.59
CA SER A 30 16.96 3.47 -3.97
C SER A 30 18.16 4.42 -4.06
N ALA A 31 18.33 5.30 -3.08
CA ALA A 31 19.48 6.21 -3.01
C ALA A 31 20.80 5.45 -2.83
N SER A 32 20.85 4.43 -1.96
CA SER A 32 22.06 3.62 -1.78
C SER A 32 22.41 2.83 -3.04
N ALA A 33 21.42 2.28 -3.75
CA ALA A 33 21.64 1.59 -5.02
C ALA A 33 22.20 2.53 -6.10
N LEU A 34 21.65 3.76 -6.22
CA LEU A 34 22.13 4.77 -7.18
C LEU A 34 23.57 5.21 -6.87
N ILE A 35 23.90 5.42 -5.60
CA ILE A 35 25.28 5.72 -5.16
C ILE A 35 26.21 4.56 -5.51
N GLY A 36 25.79 3.32 -5.29
CA GLY A 36 26.55 2.13 -5.67
C GLY A 36 26.86 2.08 -7.17
N ILE A 37 25.85 2.32 -8.02
CA ILE A 37 26.03 2.38 -9.48
C ILE A 37 27.03 3.47 -9.88
N GLN A 38 26.96 4.66 -9.27
CA GLN A 38 27.89 5.75 -9.54
C GLN A 38 29.33 5.39 -9.14
N ILE A 39 29.52 4.80 -7.96
CA ILE A 39 30.85 4.37 -7.47
C ILE A 39 31.44 3.31 -8.40
N THR A 40 30.67 2.28 -8.77
CA THR A 40 31.15 1.22 -9.67
C THR A 40 31.48 1.78 -11.05
N SER A 41 30.65 2.66 -11.61
CA SER A 41 30.93 3.30 -12.90
C SER A 41 32.21 4.15 -12.86
N SER A 42 32.44 4.89 -11.76
CA SER A 42 33.66 5.68 -11.57
C SER A 42 34.90 4.80 -11.41
N SER A 43 34.79 3.73 -10.63
CA SER A 43 35.86 2.74 -10.42
C SER A 43 36.28 2.08 -11.74
N ASN A 44 35.31 1.67 -12.58
CA ASN A 44 35.60 1.08 -13.88
C ASN A 44 36.34 2.04 -14.82
N LYS A 45 35.99 3.34 -14.83
CA LYS A 45 36.72 4.35 -15.62
C LYS A 45 38.17 4.49 -15.16
N LYS A 46 38.41 4.52 -13.84
CA LYS A 46 39.76 4.61 -13.28
C LYS A 46 40.59 3.36 -13.54
N LEU A 47 39.98 2.17 -13.45
CA LEU A 47 40.65 0.90 -13.79
C LEU A 47 41.06 0.89 -15.27
N LEU A 48 40.15 1.28 -16.16
CA LEU A 48 40.44 1.40 -17.59
C LEU A 48 41.62 2.34 -17.85
N TYR A 49 41.62 3.53 -17.24
CA TYR A 49 42.74 4.47 -17.35
C TYR A 49 44.07 3.81 -16.96
N ASN A 50 44.12 3.18 -15.78
CA ASN A 50 45.35 2.57 -15.29
C ASN A 50 45.83 1.42 -16.20
N THR A 51 44.90 0.62 -16.74
CA THR A 51 45.22 -0.48 -17.67
C THR A 51 45.78 0.05 -18.99
N ILE A 52 45.13 1.06 -19.59
CA ILE A 52 45.59 1.66 -20.84
C ILE A 52 46.93 2.38 -20.63
N ALA A 53 47.05 3.21 -19.59
CA ALA A 53 48.30 3.90 -19.26
C ALA A 53 49.48 2.93 -19.01
N GLY A 54 49.22 1.80 -18.36
CA GLY A 54 50.22 0.75 -18.13
C GLY A 54 50.67 0.07 -19.43
N SER A 55 49.73 -0.38 -20.27
CA SER A 55 50.04 -0.97 -21.58
C SER A 55 50.78 0.02 -22.48
N LEU A 56 50.42 1.29 -22.38
CA LEU A 56 50.94 2.36 -23.21
C LEU A 56 52.38 2.74 -22.84
N SER A 57 52.68 2.81 -21.54
CA SER A 57 54.05 2.97 -21.04
C SER A 57 54.98 1.86 -21.56
N TYR A 58 54.48 0.62 -21.61
CA TYR A 58 55.20 -0.50 -22.20
C TYR A 58 55.45 -0.31 -23.71
N SER A 59 54.42 0.01 -24.50
CA SER A 59 54.58 0.27 -25.94
C SER A 59 55.58 1.40 -26.22
N ALA A 60 55.54 2.48 -25.44
CA ALA A 60 56.48 3.59 -25.58
C ALA A 60 57.92 3.20 -25.25
N THR A 61 58.10 2.35 -24.23
CA THR A 61 59.41 1.80 -23.88
C THR A 61 59.93 0.87 -24.97
N ASP A 62 59.08 0.04 -25.58
CA ASP A 62 59.46 -0.84 -26.69
C ASP A 62 59.88 -0.03 -27.94
N ILE A 63 59.12 1.02 -28.30
CA ILE A 63 59.49 1.93 -29.40
C ILE A 63 60.83 2.61 -29.10
N SER A 64 61.00 3.16 -27.89
CA SER A 64 62.25 3.78 -27.45
C SER A 64 63.45 2.84 -27.59
N ASN A 65 63.31 1.60 -27.11
CA ASN A 65 64.36 0.59 -27.19
C ASN A 65 64.70 0.21 -28.64
N ARG A 66 63.71 0.13 -29.54
CA ARG A 66 63.94 -0.15 -30.97
C ARG A 66 64.69 0.98 -31.65
N LEU A 67 64.32 2.23 -31.39
CA LEU A 67 65.04 3.40 -31.91
C LEU A 67 66.48 3.44 -31.38
N ASP A 68 66.68 3.21 -30.07
CA ASP A 68 68.01 3.12 -29.44
C ASP A 68 68.87 1.99 -30.04
N ASN A 69 68.27 0.83 -30.35
CA ASN A 69 68.95 -0.26 -31.05
C ASN A 69 69.41 0.16 -32.46
N ILE A 70 68.60 0.95 -33.19
CA ILE A 70 68.92 1.45 -34.53
C ILE A 70 70.01 2.51 -34.46
N GLU A 71 69.96 3.41 -33.47
CA GLU A 71 71.05 4.36 -33.22
C GLU A 71 72.35 3.63 -32.87
N THR A 72 72.29 2.65 -31.98
CA THR A 72 73.43 1.82 -31.58
C THR A 72 74.01 1.08 -32.79
N MET A 73 73.16 0.51 -33.66
CA MET A 73 73.59 -0.07 -34.94
C MET A 73 74.33 0.93 -35.81
N SER A 74 73.80 2.15 -35.95
CA SER A 74 74.46 3.18 -36.76
C SER A 74 75.83 3.54 -36.18
N TYR A 75 75.98 3.66 -34.85
CA TYR A 75 77.28 3.86 -34.21
C TYR A 75 78.24 2.68 -34.46
N MET A 76 77.75 1.44 -34.44
CA MET A 76 78.55 0.25 -34.77
C MET A 76 79.04 0.28 -36.21
N ILE A 77 78.21 0.69 -37.17
CA ILE A 77 78.60 0.83 -38.58
C ILE A 77 79.65 1.93 -38.74
N LEU A 78 79.45 3.09 -38.12
CA LEU A 78 80.37 4.23 -38.17
C LEU A 78 81.76 3.88 -37.60
N SER A 79 81.81 3.10 -36.53
CA SER A 79 83.05 2.70 -35.84
C SER A 79 83.67 1.40 -36.37
N HIS A 80 83.02 0.69 -37.30
CA HIS A 80 83.51 -0.57 -37.81
C HIS A 80 84.80 -0.40 -38.63
N ALA A 81 85.89 -1.03 -38.18
CA ALA A 81 87.21 -0.87 -38.77
C ALA A 81 87.26 -1.26 -40.26
N GLY A 82 86.56 -2.32 -40.65
CA GLY A 82 86.47 -2.76 -42.05
C GLY A 82 85.74 -1.75 -42.93
N ILE A 83 84.65 -1.15 -42.44
CA ILE A 83 83.86 -0.17 -43.20
C ILE A 83 84.67 1.11 -43.37
N GLN A 84 85.28 1.61 -42.29
CA GLN A 84 86.19 2.77 -42.31
C GLN A 84 87.37 2.57 -43.27
N SER A 85 87.97 1.38 -43.29
CA SER A 85 89.08 1.05 -44.19
C SER A 85 88.64 1.02 -45.65
N ASN A 86 87.53 0.34 -45.96
CA ASN A 86 87.03 0.21 -47.33
C ASN A 86 86.53 1.54 -47.90
N LEU A 87 85.83 2.35 -47.11
CA LEU A 87 85.45 3.70 -47.53
C LEU A 87 86.67 4.61 -47.75
N SER A 88 87.70 4.51 -46.91
CA SER A 88 88.96 5.23 -47.13
C SER A 88 89.66 4.80 -48.42
N ILE A 89 89.64 3.50 -48.76
CA ILE A 89 90.19 2.98 -50.03
C ILE A 89 89.38 3.52 -51.20
N ILE A 90 88.04 3.51 -51.12
CA ILE A 90 87.17 4.03 -52.18
C ILE A 90 87.46 5.51 -52.44
N LYS A 91 87.64 6.31 -51.39
CA LYS A 91 87.92 7.74 -51.50
C LYS A 91 89.33 8.06 -52.01
N ASP A 92 90.37 7.42 -51.46
CA ASP A 92 91.77 7.80 -51.69
C ASP A 92 92.41 7.07 -52.90
N SER A 93 91.94 5.85 -53.23
CA SER A 93 92.54 5.04 -54.30
C SER A 93 92.09 5.51 -55.68
N HIS A 94 93.05 5.69 -56.59
CA HIS A 94 92.79 5.95 -58.01
C HIS A 94 92.66 4.65 -58.82
N ASP A 95 92.95 3.50 -58.22
CA ASP A 95 92.85 2.17 -58.84
C ASP A 95 91.42 1.65 -58.77
N TYR A 96 90.79 1.52 -59.95
CA TYR A 96 89.43 1.02 -60.10
C TYR A 96 89.23 -0.38 -59.51
N ILE A 97 90.22 -1.27 -59.61
CA ILE A 97 90.12 -2.66 -59.11
C ILE A 97 90.05 -2.63 -57.59
N LYS A 98 90.89 -1.84 -56.92
CA LYS A 98 90.87 -1.70 -55.45
C LYS A 98 89.56 -1.08 -54.95
N ARG A 99 89.03 -0.08 -55.66
CA ARG A 99 87.72 0.50 -55.31
C ARG A 99 86.59 -0.51 -55.47
N THR A 100 86.63 -1.31 -56.53
CA THR A 100 85.63 -2.36 -56.77
C THR A 100 85.70 -3.46 -55.70
N GLN A 101 86.90 -3.87 -55.28
CA GLN A 101 87.08 -4.84 -54.19
C GLN A 101 86.55 -4.31 -52.86
N ALA A 102 86.90 -3.08 -52.49
CA ALA A 102 86.38 -2.42 -51.30
C ALA A 102 84.85 -2.30 -51.32
N PHE A 103 84.26 -1.98 -52.48
CA PHE A 103 82.81 -1.94 -52.67
C PHE A 103 82.17 -3.33 -52.52
N GLN A 104 82.78 -4.39 -53.05
CA GLN A 104 82.29 -5.76 -52.88
C GLN A 104 82.26 -6.19 -51.41
N GLU A 105 83.27 -5.79 -50.62
CA GLU A 105 83.29 -6.04 -49.17
C GLU A 105 82.16 -5.28 -48.46
N LEU A 106 81.95 -3.99 -48.78
CA LEU A 106 80.84 -3.22 -48.20
C LEU A 106 79.47 -3.80 -48.58
N ASN A 107 79.29 -4.25 -49.82
CA ASN A 107 78.07 -4.93 -50.28
C ASN A 107 77.81 -6.27 -49.61
N ALA A 108 78.83 -6.90 -49.01
CA ALA A 108 78.64 -8.08 -48.17
C ALA A 108 78.28 -7.68 -46.72
N THR A 109 78.97 -6.69 -46.16
CA THR A 109 78.82 -6.29 -44.74
C THR A 109 77.51 -5.56 -44.42
N ILE A 110 77.07 -4.61 -45.26
CA ILE A 110 75.88 -3.79 -44.95
C ILE A 110 74.59 -4.64 -44.87
N PRO A 111 74.33 -5.60 -45.79
CA PRO A 111 73.22 -6.53 -45.64
C PRO A 111 73.26 -7.36 -44.35
N GLU A 112 74.43 -7.73 -43.82
CA GLU A 112 74.54 -8.48 -42.55
C GLU A 112 74.04 -7.67 -41.35
N TYR A 113 74.37 -6.37 -41.30
CA TYR A 113 73.81 -5.44 -40.32
C TYR A 113 72.29 -5.33 -40.47
N TYR A 114 71.79 -5.19 -41.69
CA TYR A 114 70.36 -5.15 -41.94
C TYR A 114 69.65 -6.41 -41.42
N GLN A 115 70.17 -7.61 -41.70
CA GLN A 115 69.55 -8.84 -41.20
C GLN A 115 69.60 -8.95 -39.67
N SER A 116 70.71 -8.55 -39.05
CA SER A 116 70.88 -8.62 -37.58
C SER A 116 69.94 -7.68 -36.84
N PHE A 117 69.62 -6.53 -37.42
CA PHE A 117 68.76 -5.50 -36.80
C PHE A 117 67.34 -5.45 -37.38
N LYS A 118 67.00 -6.32 -38.33
CA LYS A 118 65.70 -6.38 -39.01
C LYS A 118 64.51 -6.46 -38.04
N ALA A 119 64.69 -7.10 -36.89
CA ALA A 119 63.66 -7.22 -35.85
C ALA A 119 63.18 -5.86 -35.30
N ASN A 120 63.96 -4.78 -35.46
CA ASN A 120 63.60 -3.41 -35.10
C ASN A 120 62.82 -2.68 -36.23
N ASN A 121 62.21 -3.42 -37.16
CA ASN A 121 61.38 -2.89 -38.25
C ASN A 121 62.15 -2.03 -39.28
N LEU A 122 63.37 -2.43 -39.62
CA LEU A 122 64.15 -1.78 -40.68
C LEU A 122 63.60 -2.12 -42.07
N SER A 123 63.38 -1.09 -42.89
CA SER A 123 63.06 -1.20 -44.32
C SER A 123 64.33 -1.47 -45.13
N PHE A 124 65.33 -0.60 -44.99
CA PHE A 124 66.63 -0.72 -45.65
C PHE A 124 67.72 0.11 -44.94
N ILE A 125 68.97 -0.17 -45.31
CA ILE A 125 70.17 0.58 -44.95
C ILE A 125 70.93 0.85 -46.26
N ASN A 126 71.16 2.12 -46.55
CA ASN A 126 71.96 2.56 -47.69
C ASN A 126 73.23 3.25 -47.21
N LEU A 127 74.33 2.99 -47.89
CA LEU A 127 75.60 3.66 -47.68
C LEU A 127 76.03 4.33 -48.98
N TYR A 128 75.95 5.65 -48.99
CA TYR A 128 76.33 6.52 -50.10
C TYR A 128 77.80 6.90 -49.99
N ASN A 129 78.51 6.95 -51.11
CA ASN A 129 79.84 7.55 -51.22
C ASN A 129 80.00 8.11 -52.64
N ASP A 130 81.08 8.87 -52.87
CA ASP A 130 81.36 9.57 -54.13
C ASP A 130 81.32 8.70 -55.42
N TYR A 131 81.44 7.37 -55.30
CA TYR A 131 81.57 6.46 -56.45
C TYR A 131 80.49 5.39 -56.55
N PHE A 132 79.97 4.90 -55.42
CA PHE A 132 79.04 3.79 -55.37
C PHE A 132 78.01 3.96 -54.25
N THR A 133 76.83 3.39 -54.42
CA THR A 133 75.85 3.23 -53.33
C THR A 133 75.71 1.75 -52.99
N THR A 134 75.87 1.43 -51.72
CA THR A 134 75.65 0.09 -51.18
C THR A 134 74.24 0.02 -50.61
N TYR A 135 73.47 -0.99 -51.01
CA TYR A 135 72.08 -1.17 -50.58
C TYR A 135 71.93 -2.47 -49.78
N SER A 136 71.33 -2.41 -48.60
CA SER A 136 70.95 -3.63 -47.87
C SER A 136 69.71 -4.31 -48.47
N ASN A 137 68.76 -3.50 -48.97
CA ASN A 137 67.51 -3.96 -49.54
C ASN A 137 67.04 -2.99 -50.64
N LYS A 138 67.55 -3.21 -51.84
CA LYS A 138 67.29 -2.34 -53.00
C LYS A 138 65.80 -2.22 -53.34
N TYR A 139 65.02 -3.30 -53.19
CA TYR A 139 63.58 -3.28 -53.50
C TYR A 139 62.80 -2.26 -52.66
N TYR A 140 63.13 -2.09 -51.38
CA TYR A 140 62.48 -1.08 -50.54
C TYR A 140 63.09 0.31 -50.75
N SER A 141 64.40 0.40 -51.01
CA SER A 141 65.05 1.67 -51.33
C SER A 141 64.48 2.30 -52.60
N ASP A 142 64.25 1.52 -53.66
CA ASP A 142 63.75 2.00 -54.95
C ASP A 142 62.29 2.52 -54.88
N ARG A 143 61.60 2.36 -53.74
CA ARG A 143 60.27 2.94 -53.51
C ARG A 143 60.32 4.43 -53.14
N VAL A 144 61.44 4.89 -52.60
CA VAL A 144 61.65 6.29 -52.23
C VAL A 144 62.21 7.02 -53.46
N PRO A 145 61.62 8.14 -53.88
CA PRO A 145 62.16 8.98 -54.95
C PRO A 145 63.63 9.35 -54.69
N GLU A 146 64.44 9.32 -55.75
CA GLU A 146 65.88 9.61 -55.67
C GLU A 146 66.14 11.04 -55.15
N GLU A 147 65.32 12.01 -55.55
CA GLU A 147 65.38 13.40 -55.08
C GLU A 147 65.29 13.51 -53.54
N ILE A 148 64.43 12.72 -52.91
CA ILE A 148 64.26 12.68 -51.45
C ILE A 148 65.47 12.03 -50.79
N LEU A 149 65.99 10.95 -51.37
CA LEU A 149 67.17 10.26 -50.84
C LEU A 149 68.41 11.17 -50.92
N GLU A 150 68.57 11.93 -51.99
CA GLU A 150 69.65 12.92 -52.14
C GLU A 150 69.54 14.05 -51.13
N GLU A 151 68.34 14.61 -50.93
CA GLU A 151 68.07 15.63 -49.90
C GLU A 151 68.47 15.13 -48.50
N LEU A 152 67.98 13.95 -48.10
CA LEU A 152 68.29 13.36 -46.79
C LEU A 152 69.78 13.08 -46.59
N VAL A 153 70.50 12.72 -47.66
CA VAL A 153 71.94 12.48 -47.62
C VAL A 153 72.69 13.80 -47.39
N LEU A 154 72.35 14.86 -48.13
CA LEU A 154 72.94 16.18 -47.96
C LEU A 154 72.69 16.74 -46.56
N ASP A 155 71.45 16.62 -46.06
CA ASP A 155 71.09 17.06 -44.72
C ASP A 155 71.86 16.31 -43.64
N ALA A 156 72.09 15.00 -43.82
CA ALA A 156 72.86 14.18 -42.88
C ALA A 156 74.36 14.55 -42.88
N GLU A 157 74.91 14.96 -44.03
CA GLU A 157 76.29 15.45 -44.15
C GLU A 157 76.52 16.74 -43.37
N GLU A 158 75.54 17.66 -43.39
CA GLU A 158 75.62 18.90 -42.60
C GLU A 158 75.71 18.65 -41.09
N LYS A 159 75.20 17.51 -40.61
CA LYS A 159 75.23 17.13 -39.19
C LYS A 159 76.58 16.55 -38.73
N GLN A 160 77.57 16.44 -39.62
CA GLN A 160 78.97 16.16 -39.27
C GLN A 160 79.19 14.88 -38.43
N GLY A 161 78.32 13.89 -38.59
CA GLY A 161 78.39 12.57 -37.96
C GLY A 161 77.51 12.42 -36.71
N ALA A 162 76.82 13.47 -36.29
CA ALA A 162 75.76 13.38 -35.31
C ALA A 162 74.56 12.58 -35.86
N VAL A 163 73.79 11.95 -34.98
CA VAL A 163 72.53 11.30 -35.36
C VAL A 163 71.49 12.33 -35.74
N CYS A 164 70.80 12.11 -36.85
CA CYS A 164 69.66 12.92 -37.25
C CYS A 164 68.51 12.00 -37.65
N TRP A 165 67.33 12.24 -37.07
CA TRP A 165 66.08 11.61 -37.47
C TRP A 165 65.31 12.57 -38.37
N PHE A 166 64.77 12.08 -39.48
CA PHE A 166 63.97 12.86 -40.42
C PHE A 166 62.57 12.26 -40.49
N SER A 167 61.58 13.03 -40.03
CA SER A 167 60.16 12.65 -39.97
C SER A 167 59.32 13.17 -41.15
N ASN A 168 59.87 14.06 -41.98
CA ASN A 168 59.15 14.79 -43.04
C ASN A 168 58.44 13.87 -44.06
N TYR A 169 58.94 12.64 -44.22
CA TYR A 169 58.47 11.66 -45.22
C TYR A 169 57.85 10.41 -44.57
N ASN A 170 57.50 10.50 -43.28
CA ASN A 170 57.15 9.34 -42.49
C ASN A 170 55.86 8.64 -42.96
N ASP A 171 54.85 9.39 -43.36
CA ASP A 171 53.54 8.82 -43.78
C ASP A 171 53.62 8.10 -45.14
N GLU A 172 54.56 8.48 -46.01
CA GLU A 172 54.70 7.92 -47.36
C GLU A 172 55.80 6.86 -47.46
N TYR A 173 56.95 7.08 -46.83
CA TYR A 173 58.17 6.30 -47.03
C TYR A 173 58.79 5.75 -45.75
N GLY A 174 58.43 6.29 -44.58
CA GLY A 174 58.90 5.87 -43.27
C GLY A 174 59.87 6.84 -42.60
N LEU A 175 60.35 6.48 -41.41
CA LEU A 175 61.22 7.32 -40.60
C LEU A 175 62.68 7.09 -40.99
N PHE A 176 63.43 8.16 -41.28
CA PHE A 176 64.82 8.04 -41.71
C PHE A 176 65.80 8.43 -40.60
N LEU A 177 66.89 7.68 -40.46
CA LEU A 177 68.07 8.06 -39.71
C LEU A 177 69.21 8.29 -40.69
N GLY A 178 69.77 9.50 -40.68
CA GLY A 178 70.95 9.86 -41.47
C GLY A 178 72.18 10.09 -40.60
N ARG A 179 73.34 9.67 -41.09
CA ARG A 179 74.65 9.94 -40.47
C ARG A 179 75.77 10.05 -41.49
N ASP A 180 76.56 11.11 -41.35
CA ASP A 180 77.85 11.24 -42.03
C ASP A 180 78.90 10.30 -41.41
N ILE A 181 79.49 9.44 -42.23
CA ILE A 181 80.62 8.59 -41.86
C ILE A 181 81.90 9.37 -42.12
N ARG A 182 82.55 9.83 -41.05
CA ARG A 182 83.80 10.58 -41.12
C ARG A 182 84.99 9.68 -40.77
N ARG A 183 86.15 9.98 -41.37
CA ARG A 183 87.38 9.22 -41.13
C ARG A 183 87.88 9.39 -39.69
N ILE A 184 87.83 8.29 -38.93
CA ILE A 184 88.32 8.27 -37.54
C ILE A 184 89.85 8.09 -37.51
N LYS A 185 90.39 7.29 -38.44
CA LYS A 185 91.81 6.98 -38.51
C LYS A 185 92.64 8.24 -38.73
N GLN A 186 93.67 8.45 -37.90
CA GLN A 186 94.54 9.64 -37.91
C GLN A 186 93.79 10.97 -37.72
N THR A 187 92.58 10.95 -37.12
CA THR A 187 91.81 12.14 -36.74
C THR A 187 91.58 13.15 -37.87
N ARG A 188 91.52 12.69 -39.13
CA ARG A 188 91.32 13.57 -40.30
C ARG A 188 89.89 14.11 -40.39
N LEU A 189 88.91 13.33 -39.92
CA LEU A 189 87.49 13.69 -39.89
C LEU A 189 86.95 14.19 -41.24
N ASP A 190 87.53 13.77 -42.36
CA ASP A 190 86.97 14.04 -43.67
C ASP A 190 85.82 13.06 -43.95
N HIS A 191 84.80 13.53 -44.66
CA HIS A 191 83.64 12.75 -45.09
C HIS A 191 84.08 11.52 -45.90
N LEU A 192 83.63 10.33 -45.55
CA LEU A 192 83.91 9.09 -46.28
C LEU A 192 82.69 8.52 -47.00
N GLY A 193 81.49 8.92 -46.58
CA GLY A 193 80.21 8.48 -47.10
C GLY A 193 79.08 8.78 -46.12
N THR A 194 77.84 8.61 -46.55
CA THR A 194 76.65 8.88 -45.74
C THR A 194 75.85 7.61 -45.55
N LEU A 195 75.54 7.29 -44.29
CA LEU A 195 74.67 6.20 -43.89
C LEU A 195 73.23 6.72 -43.81
N LEU A 196 72.32 6.10 -44.53
CA LEU A 196 70.89 6.35 -44.44
C LEU A 196 70.17 5.06 -44.06
N VAL A 197 69.37 5.10 -43.01
CA VAL A 197 68.58 3.97 -42.52
C VAL A 197 67.11 4.36 -42.59
N CYS A 198 66.28 3.51 -43.20
CA CYS A 198 64.84 3.71 -43.26
C CYS A 198 64.15 2.71 -42.35
N VAL A 199 63.26 3.21 -41.50
CA VAL A 199 62.47 2.47 -40.51
C VAL A 199 61.01 2.49 -40.91
N ASP A 200 60.39 1.31 -40.93
CA ASP A 200 58.94 1.18 -41.09
C ASP A 200 58.27 1.49 -39.73
N ILE A 201 57.97 2.77 -39.52
CA ILE A 201 57.30 3.26 -38.30
C ILE A 201 55.95 2.58 -38.09
N ASP A 202 55.21 2.33 -39.17
CA ASP A 202 53.88 1.73 -39.18
C ASP A 202 53.97 0.32 -38.58
N ALA A 203 54.92 -0.48 -39.10
CA ALA A 203 55.19 -1.81 -38.61
C ALA A 203 55.75 -1.81 -37.18
N MET A 204 56.60 -0.84 -36.83
CA MET A 204 57.15 -0.69 -35.49
C MET A 204 56.05 -0.42 -34.47
N VAL A 205 55.25 0.62 -34.68
CA VAL A 205 54.13 0.98 -33.80
C VAL A 205 53.13 -0.15 -33.75
N LYS A 206 52.77 -0.78 -34.87
CA LYS A 206 51.87 -1.94 -34.87
C LYS A 206 52.41 -3.10 -34.03
N SER A 207 53.71 -3.40 -34.13
CA SER A 207 54.33 -4.49 -33.35
C SER A 207 54.45 -4.17 -31.86
N ALA A 208 54.79 -2.93 -31.50
CA ALA A 208 54.89 -2.45 -30.11
C ALA A 208 53.52 -2.43 -29.41
N THR A 209 52.43 -2.46 -30.18
CA THR A 209 51.06 -2.29 -29.71
C THR A 209 50.25 -3.59 -29.81
N GLN A 210 50.76 -4.62 -30.49
CA GLN A 210 50.15 -5.97 -30.57
C GLN A 210 49.97 -6.66 -29.21
N PHE A 211 50.76 -6.33 -28.18
CA PHE A 211 50.53 -6.86 -26.83
C PHE A 211 49.16 -6.40 -26.27
N SER A 212 48.63 -5.27 -26.76
CA SER A 212 47.33 -4.74 -26.39
C SER A 212 46.14 -5.40 -27.11
N ASN A 213 46.32 -6.57 -27.75
CA ASN A 213 45.30 -7.42 -28.42
C ASN A 213 43.96 -7.62 -27.65
N GLN A 214 43.86 -7.15 -26.41
CA GLN A 214 42.63 -6.98 -25.66
C GLN A 214 41.72 -5.86 -26.23
N TYR A 215 42.24 -4.96 -27.06
CA TYR A 215 41.52 -3.87 -27.72
C TYR A 215 41.87 -3.88 -29.22
N GLU A 216 40.92 -4.30 -30.06
CA GLU A 216 41.14 -4.56 -31.50
C GLU A 216 41.58 -3.32 -32.33
N ASP A 217 41.39 -2.10 -31.81
CA ASP A 217 41.60 -0.84 -32.56
C ASP A 217 42.34 0.24 -31.74
N ALA A 218 43.45 -0.10 -31.08
CA ALA A 218 44.31 0.89 -30.45
C ALA A 218 45.06 1.70 -31.52
N SER A 219 44.82 3.01 -31.56
CA SER A 219 45.43 3.94 -32.51
C SER A 219 46.42 4.85 -31.78
N TYR A 220 47.51 5.18 -32.44
CA TYR A 220 48.65 5.89 -31.86
C TYR A 220 48.99 7.13 -32.69
N LEU A 221 49.41 8.18 -32.00
CA LEU A 221 50.07 9.36 -32.55
C LEU A 221 51.41 9.56 -31.86
N LEU A 222 52.43 9.94 -32.62
CA LEU A 222 53.75 10.35 -32.13
C LEU A 222 53.98 11.80 -32.54
N ILE A 223 54.44 12.62 -31.61
CA ILE A 223 54.55 14.07 -31.75
C ILE A 223 55.92 14.50 -31.21
N ASP A 224 56.70 15.23 -32.00
CA ASP A 224 57.95 15.86 -31.57
C ASP A 224 57.73 17.36 -31.37
N GLY A 225 57.60 17.79 -30.12
CA GLY A 225 57.26 19.19 -29.82
C GLY A 225 55.97 19.64 -30.51
N ASP A 226 56.11 20.42 -31.60
CA ASP A 226 54.98 20.87 -32.40
C ASP A 226 54.63 20.03 -33.63
N ASP A 227 55.56 19.19 -34.09
CA ASP A 227 55.45 18.45 -35.33
C ASP A 227 54.83 17.07 -35.10
N LEU A 228 53.90 16.67 -35.97
CA LEU A 228 53.33 15.34 -35.97
C LEU A 228 54.31 14.40 -36.69
N ILE A 229 54.90 13.46 -35.95
CA ILE A 229 55.81 12.46 -36.55
C ILE A 229 54.98 11.39 -37.23
N TYR A 230 53.99 10.83 -36.52
CA TYR A 230 53.23 9.67 -36.97
C TYR A 230 51.79 9.76 -36.48
N HIS A 231 50.86 9.33 -37.31
CA HIS A 231 49.51 8.99 -36.88
C HIS A 231 49.08 7.65 -37.49
N SER A 232 48.24 6.93 -36.76
CA SER A 232 47.64 5.71 -37.30
C SER A 232 46.71 6.04 -38.48
N LYS A 233 46.69 5.18 -39.51
CA LYS A 233 45.94 5.36 -40.76
C LYS A 233 44.43 5.55 -40.61
N ASN A 234 43.90 5.26 -39.43
CA ASN A 234 42.48 5.43 -39.10
C ASN A 234 42.10 6.91 -38.86
N PHE A 235 43.08 7.81 -38.76
CA PHE A 235 42.86 9.24 -38.57
C PHE A 235 43.46 10.04 -39.72
N THR A 236 42.85 11.18 -40.00
CA THR A 236 43.41 12.21 -40.88
C THR A 236 44.35 13.13 -40.10
N GLU A 237 45.25 13.82 -40.79
CA GLU A 237 46.18 14.79 -40.19
C GLU A 237 45.44 15.92 -39.43
N GLU A 238 44.28 16.36 -39.96
CA GLU A 238 43.43 17.35 -39.29
C GLU A 238 42.87 16.83 -37.95
N GLN A 239 42.45 15.56 -37.92
CA GLN A 239 41.99 14.90 -36.69
C GLN A 239 43.12 14.70 -35.69
N ALA A 240 44.32 14.36 -36.17
CA ALA A 240 45.51 14.28 -35.33
C ALA A 240 45.83 15.62 -34.64
N GLY A 241 45.76 16.72 -35.38
CA GLY A 241 45.88 18.07 -34.84
C GLY A 241 44.83 18.40 -33.78
N TYR A 242 43.56 18.06 -34.03
CA TYR A 242 42.49 18.25 -33.06
C TYR A 242 42.67 17.42 -31.77
N ILE A 243 43.10 16.16 -31.89
CA ILE A 243 43.39 15.28 -30.75
C ILE A 243 44.48 15.91 -29.87
N LYS A 244 45.56 16.40 -30.50
CA LYS A 244 46.66 17.08 -29.81
C LYS A 244 46.18 18.31 -29.03
N SER A 245 45.38 19.18 -29.65
CA SER A 245 44.90 20.41 -29.01
C SER A 245 43.84 20.19 -27.93
N SER A 246 43.07 19.11 -28.03
CA SER A 246 41.94 18.85 -27.14
C SER A 246 42.34 18.19 -25.82
N LEU A 247 43.50 17.52 -25.79
CA LEU A 247 43.94 16.74 -24.64
C LEU A 247 44.71 17.61 -23.62
N ASN A 248 43.99 18.22 -22.68
CA ASN A 248 44.58 19.08 -21.64
C ASN A 248 45.08 18.31 -20.39
N SER A 249 44.63 17.07 -20.20
CA SER A 249 44.98 16.20 -19.07
C SER A 249 45.71 14.94 -19.54
N SER A 250 46.35 14.20 -18.62
CA SER A 250 47.04 12.94 -18.93
C SER A 250 46.16 11.89 -19.61
N TYR A 251 44.83 11.99 -19.42
CA TYR A 251 43.85 11.27 -20.21
C TYR A 251 42.58 12.10 -20.39
N ASP A 252 41.83 11.81 -21.44
CA ASP A 252 40.47 12.31 -21.62
C ASP A 252 39.63 11.37 -22.51
N ILE A 253 38.32 11.58 -22.55
CA ILE A 253 37.42 10.92 -23.50
C ILE A 253 37.11 11.90 -24.62
N LEU A 254 37.62 11.63 -25.82
CA LEU A 254 37.41 12.44 -27.01
C LEU A 254 36.26 11.86 -27.83
N ASN A 255 35.42 12.74 -28.40
CA ASN A 255 34.41 12.34 -29.36
C ASN A 255 34.89 12.73 -30.76
N LEU A 256 35.13 11.74 -31.63
CA LEU A 256 35.60 11.90 -33.00
C LEU A 256 34.67 11.12 -33.93
N ASP A 257 34.09 11.77 -34.95
CA ASP A 257 33.23 11.13 -35.95
C ASP A 257 32.11 10.24 -35.37
N LYS A 258 31.51 10.66 -34.25
CA LYS A 258 30.45 9.93 -33.49
C LYS A 258 30.94 8.71 -32.70
N HIS A 259 32.24 8.47 -32.67
CA HIS A 259 32.90 7.45 -31.87
C HIS A 259 33.55 8.11 -30.65
N ASN A 260 33.43 7.47 -29.48
CA ASN A 260 34.14 7.92 -28.29
C ASN A 260 35.46 7.18 -28.20
N TYR A 261 36.54 7.91 -28.04
CA TYR A 261 37.88 7.38 -27.85
C TYR A 261 38.37 7.73 -26.46
N PHE A 262 38.94 6.74 -25.77
CA PHE A 262 39.68 6.99 -24.55
C PHE A 262 41.13 7.30 -24.94
N ALA A 263 41.54 8.56 -24.76
CA ALA A 263 42.84 9.06 -25.16
C ALA A 263 43.75 9.23 -23.95
N VAL A 264 44.99 8.75 -24.05
CA VAL A 264 46.01 8.85 -22.98
C VAL A 264 47.30 9.38 -23.58
N LYS A 265 47.88 10.39 -22.92
CA LYS A 265 49.17 11.01 -23.31
C LYS A 265 50.30 10.50 -22.44
N GLY A 266 51.45 10.26 -23.06
CA GLY A 266 52.71 10.02 -22.38
C GLY A 266 53.89 10.50 -23.22
N ARG A 267 55.10 10.20 -22.75
CA ARG A 267 56.36 10.59 -23.40
C ARG A 267 57.24 9.38 -23.63
N ILE A 268 57.86 9.30 -24.80
CA ILE A 268 58.81 8.24 -25.12
C ILE A 268 60.07 8.45 -24.26
N PRO A 269 60.57 7.43 -23.55
CA PRO A 269 61.84 7.55 -22.83
C PRO A 269 63.00 7.86 -23.79
N ASN A 270 64.00 8.65 -23.35
CA ASN A 270 65.21 9.03 -24.10
C ASN A 270 65.00 9.90 -25.35
N TYR A 271 63.76 10.10 -25.80
CA TYR A 271 63.40 11.01 -26.89
C TYR A 271 62.44 12.06 -26.35
N ASP A 272 62.46 13.28 -26.90
CA ASP A 272 61.53 14.34 -26.49
C ASP A 272 60.15 14.21 -27.15
N TRP A 273 59.83 13.02 -27.66
CA TRP A 273 58.60 12.71 -28.37
C TRP A 273 57.46 12.39 -27.40
N ASP A 274 56.37 13.12 -27.54
CA ASP A 274 55.08 12.79 -26.94
C ASP A 274 54.39 11.72 -27.77
N TYR A 275 53.61 10.86 -27.12
CA TYR A 275 52.70 9.95 -27.80
C TYR A 275 51.30 10.07 -27.23
N ILE A 276 50.30 9.81 -28.07
CA ILE A 276 48.89 9.73 -27.69
C ILE A 276 48.33 8.40 -28.18
N CYS A 277 47.77 7.60 -27.27
CA CYS A 277 47.06 6.38 -27.62
C CYS A 277 45.57 6.59 -27.46
N LEU A 278 44.80 6.19 -28.47
CA LEU A 278 43.36 6.25 -28.53
C LEU A 278 42.81 4.85 -28.67
N VAL A 279 41.93 4.48 -27.75
CA VAL A 279 41.23 3.19 -27.79
C VAL A 279 39.73 3.46 -27.94
N SER A 280 39.08 2.76 -28.86
CA SER A 280 37.62 2.87 -29.00
C SER A 280 36.92 2.53 -27.67
N TYR A 281 36.13 3.48 -27.19
CA TYR A 281 35.35 3.41 -25.96
C TYR A 281 33.87 3.07 -26.24
N ASP A 282 33.48 2.82 -27.49
CA ASP A 282 32.08 2.67 -27.87
C ASP A 282 31.44 1.35 -27.42
N SER A 283 32.12 0.22 -27.62
CA SER A 283 31.63 -1.08 -27.16
C SER A 283 31.48 -1.09 -25.63
N MET A 284 32.40 -0.44 -24.94
CA MET A 284 32.43 -0.35 -23.48
C MET A 284 31.40 0.65 -22.94
N THR A 285 31.20 1.80 -23.58
CA THR A 285 30.13 2.75 -23.21
C THR A 285 28.75 2.17 -23.46
N ALA A 286 28.55 1.46 -24.58
CA ALA A 286 27.30 0.77 -24.87
C ALA A 286 26.99 -0.28 -23.80
N ALA A 287 27.97 -1.11 -23.42
CA ALA A 287 27.83 -2.10 -22.36
C ALA A 287 27.54 -1.46 -20.98
N LEU A 288 28.26 -0.40 -20.61
CA LEU A 288 28.03 0.34 -19.37
C LEU A 288 26.64 0.99 -19.34
N ARG A 289 26.21 1.61 -20.45
CA ARG A 289 24.90 2.25 -20.57
C ARG A 289 23.77 1.23 -20.52
N LEU A 290 23.91 0.09 -21.21
CA LEU A 290 22.93 -1.00 -21.17
C LEU A 290 22.81 -1.57 -19.75
N SER A 291 23.93 -1.83 -19.08
CA SER A 291 23.96 -2.26 -17.68
C SER A 291 23.29 -1.24 -16.74
N GLN A 292 23.55 0.06 -16.91
CA GLN A 292 22.91 1.12 -16.14
C GLN A 292 21.39 1.17 -16.38
N ILE A 293 20.93 1.09 -17.63
CA ILE A 293 19.50 1.08 -17.97
C ILE A 293 18.83 -0.15 -17.36
N LEU A 294 19.44 -1.34 -17.45
CA LEU A 294 18.91 -2.56 -16.83
C LEU A 294 18.82 -2.40 -15.31
N CYS A 295 19.87 -1.95 -14.64
CA CYS A 295 19.86 -1.72 -13.19
C CYS A 295 18.79 -0.71 -12.76
N ILE A 296 18.67 0.44 -13.45
CA ILE A 296 17.64 1.45 -13.17
C ILE A 296 16.24 0.88 -13.41
N SER A 297 16.05 0.10 -14.47
CA SER A 297 14.75 -0.54 -14.76
C SER A 297 14.36 -1.56 -13.69
N ILE A 298 15.31 -2.36 -13.20
CA ILE A 298 15.10 -3.33 -12.11
C ILE A 298 14.73 -2.58 -10.82
N ILE A 299 15.45 -1.49 -10.49
CA ILE A 299 15.11 -0.65 -9.33
C ILE A 299 13.68 -0.12 -9.47
N LEU A 300 13.31 0.42 -10.62
CA LEU A 300 11.96 0.95 -10.87
C LEU A 300 10.87 -0.13 -10.69
N VAL A 301 11.09 -1.32 -11.27
CA VAL A 301 10.16 -2.45 -11.13
C VAL A 301 10.04 -2.89 -9.68
N CYS A 302 11.15 -3.01 -8.95
CA CYS A 302 11.17 -3.35 -7.53
C CYS A 302 10.42 -2.30 -6.68
N VAL A 303 10.60 -1.00 -6.97
CA VAL A 303 9.88 0.08 -6.30
C VAL A 303 8.37 -0.04 -6.53
N ILE A 304 7.94 -0.20 -7.78
CA ILE A 304 6.52 -0.36 -8.13
C ILE A 304 5.93 -1.59 -7.45
N PHE A 305 6.62 -2.73 -7.55
CA PHE A 305 6.19 -3.99 -6.92
C PHE A 305 6.07 -3.84 -5.40
N THR A 306 7.06 -3.22 -4.74
CA THR A 306 7.05 -2.99 -3.30
C THR A 306 5.89 -2.07 -2.89
N LEU A 307 5.60 -1.01 -3.65
CA LEU A 307 4.47 -0.12 -3.39
C LEU A 307 3.12 -0.84 -3.54
N LEU A 308 2.96 -1.68 -4.57
CA LEU A 308 1.75 -2.47 -4.79
C LEU A 308 1.54 -3.50 -3.68
N LEU A 309 2.58 -4.25 -3.34
CA LEU A 309 2.55 -5.26 -2.28
C LEU A 309 2.27 -4.61 -0.92
N SER A 310 2.96 -3.51 -0.59
CA SER A 310 2.74 -2.72 0.62
C SER A 310 1.29 -2.26 0.71
N ARG A 311 0.74 -1.65 -0.36
CA ARG A 311 -0.66 -1.21 -0.39
C ARG A 311 -1.65 -2.36 -0.17
N ARG A 312 -1.41 -3.53 -0.78
CA ARG A 312 -2.27 -4.72 -0.62
C ARG A 312 -2.26 -5.23 0.81
N LEU A 313 -1.08 -5.41 1.41
CA LEU A 313 -0.92 -5.89 2.79
C LEU A 313 -1.52 -4.90 3.80
N ILE A 314 -1.22 -3.60 3.66
CA ILE A 314 -1.76 -2.57 4.56
C ILE A 314 -3.29 -2.55 4.50
N ASN A 315 -3.88 -2.59 3.30
CA ASN A 315 -5.34 -2.61 3.18
C ASN A 315 -5.95 -3.88 3.78
N SER A 316 -5.30 -5.04 3.62
CA SER A 316 -5.76 -6.30 4.22
C SER A 316 -5.83 -6.21 5.74
N VAL A 317 -4.80 -5.65 6.40
CA VAL A 317 -4.77 -5.52 7.87
C VAL A 317 -5.74 -4.45 8.37
N VAL A 318 -5.75 -3.27 7.74
CA VAL A 318 -6.59 -2.13 8.16
C VAL A 318 -8.07 -2.44 8.02
N PHE A 319 -8.46 -3.24 7.01
CA PHE A 319 -9.85 -3.69 6.85
C PHE A 319 -10.36 -4.38 8.13
N HIS A 320 -9.64 -5.38 8.65
CA HIS A 320 -10.06 -6.14 9.83
C HIS A 320 -10.07 -5.30 11.11
N PHE A 321 -9.16 -4.33 11.25
CA PHE A 321 -9.19 -3.36 12.35
C PHE A 321 -10.39 -2.43 12.28
N ASN A 322 -10.70 -1.89 11.09
CA ASN A 322 -11.87 -1.03 10.92
C ASN A 322 -13.16 -1.81 11.19
N THR A 323 -13.25 -3.06 10.74
CA THR A 323 -14.37 -3.94 11.07
C THR A 323 -14.56 -4.11 12.58
N LEU A 324 -13.47 -4.28 13.34
CA LEU A 324 -13.55 -4.36 14.80
C LEU A 324 -14.02 -3.04 15.41
N LEU A 325 -13.48 -1.92 14.94
CA LEU A 325 -13.89 -0.59 15.40
C LEU A 325 -15.38 -0.31 15.12
N ASP A 326 -15.87 -0.74 13.97
CA ASP A 326 -17.28 -0.60 13.60
C ASP A 326 -18.17 -1.51 14.46
N LYS A 327 -17.76 -2.76 14.70
CA LYS A 327 -18.41 -3.67 15.68
C LYS A 327 -18.52 -3.01 17.07
N MET A 328 -17.40 -2.46 17.57
CA MET A 328 -17.34 -1.81 18.88
C MET A 328 -18.26 -0.58 18.96
N LYS A 329 -18.25 0.27 17.93
CA LYS A 329 -19.11 1.47 17.87
C LYS A 329 -20.59 1.12 17.77
N ALA A 330 -20.93 0.09 17.01
CA ALA A 330 -22.31 -0.35 16.86
C ALA A 330 -22.84 -0.96 18.18
N PHE A 331 -22.06 -1.85 18.81
CA PHE A 331 -22.41 -2.38 20.13
C PHE A 331 -22.51 -1.29 21.22
N GLY A 332 -21.63 -0.29 21.18
CA GLY A 332 -21.70 0.85 22.11
C GLY A 332 -22.88 1.80 21.88
N LYS A 333 -23.57 1.72 20.72
CA LYS A 333 -24.81 2.46 20.46
C LYS A 333 -26.06 1.65 20.84
N ASP A 334 -26.03 0.36 20.56
CA ASP A 334 -27.08 -0.58 20.89
C ASP A 334 -26.47 -1.85 21.49
N GLU A 335 -26.52 -1.94 22.81
CA GLU A 335 -25.94 -3.06 23.58
C GLU A 335 -26.75 -4.34 23.42
N THR A 336 -27.94 -4.29 22.82
CA THR A 336 -28.86 -5.43 22.71
C THR A 336 -28.55 -6.33 21.52
N THR A 337 -27.77 -5.87 20.55
CA THR A 337 -27.44 -6.65 19.34
C THR A 337 -25.94 -6.69 19.09
N ILE A 338 -25.40 -7.89 18.88
CA ILE A 338 -24.02 -8.06 18.42
C ILE A 338 -24.02 -7.90 16.90
N PRO A 339 -23.33 -6.90 16.34
CA PRO A 339 -23.34 -6.66 14.90
C PRO A 339 -22.77 -7.87 14.15
N ASN A 340 -23.58 -8.47 13.28
CA ASN A 340 -23.12 -9.53 12.40
C ASN A 340 -22.29 -8.92 11.27
N VAL A 341 -21.12 -9.50 10.98
CA VAL A 341 -20.25 -9.04 9.91
C VAL A 341 -19.99 -10.18 8.94
N ASN A 342 -19.83 -9.83 7.66
CA ASN A 342 -19.62 -10.77 6.55
C ASN A 342 -18.27 -11.54 6.58
N TYR A 343 -17.59 -11.61 7.72
CA TYR A 343 -16.35 -12.35 7.88
C TYR A 343 -16.38 -13.15 9.18
N ASP A 344 -16.18 -14.46 9.07
CA ASP A 344 -16.08 -15.35 10.22
C ASP A 344 -14.67 -15.31 10.83
N TYR A 345 -14.56 -14.68 12.00
CA TYR A 345 -13.30 -14.60 12.76
C TYR A 345 -13.05 -15.81 13.67
N SER A 346 -13.97 -16.78 13.75
CA SER A 346 -13.80 -17.96 14.59
C SER A 346 -12.64 -18.85 14.12
N THR A 347 -12.48 -18.98 12.82
CA THR A 347 -11.47 -19.84 12.15
C THR A 347 -10.11 -19.16 11.96
N ARG A 348 -10.00 -17.86 12.22
CA ARG A 348 -8.78 -17.09 12.02
C ARG A 348 -7.84 -17.23 13.23
N ASN A 349 -6.64 -17.77 13.02
CA ASN A 349 -5.70 -18.12 14.08
C ASN A 349 -4.63 -17.05 14.40
N ASP A 350 -4.75 -15.84 13.85
CA ASP A 350 -3.84 -14.73 14.14
C ASP A 350 -4.35 -13.81 15.27
N GLU A 351 -3.57 -12.79 15.60
CA GLU A 351 -3.89 -11.81 16.65
C GLU A 351 -5.19 -11.04 16.34
N LEU A 352 -5.51 -10.83 15.06
CA LEU A 352 -6.77 -10.20 14.66
C LEU A 352 -7.97 -11.10 14.97
N GLY A 353 -7.88 -12.40 14.66
CA GLY A 353 -8.90 -13.38 15.04
C GLY A 353 -9.10 -13.44 16.56
N LEU A 354 -8.01 -13.44 17.32
CA LEU A 354 -8.07 -13.40 18.78
C LEU A 354 -8.79 -12.15 19.31
N LEU A 355 -8.44 -10.96 18.80
CA LEU A 355 -9.09 -9.70 19.21
C LEU A 355 -10.59 -9.69 18.95
N HIS A 356 -11.02 -10.15 17.76
CA HIS A 356 -12.44 -10.26 17.42
C HIS A 356 -13.17 -11.23 18.35
N ARG A 357 -12.63 -12.43 18.59
CA ARG A 357 -13.24 -13.41 19.50
C ARG A 357 -13.35 -12.90 20.94
N GLN A 358 -12.34 -12.20 21.43
CA GLN A 358 -12.36 -11.61 22.78
C GLN A 358 -13.40 -10.50 22.91
N PHE A 359 -13.55 -9.67 21.88
CA PHE A 359 -14.62 -8.67 21.83
C PHE A 359 -16.00 -9.35 21.82
N ASP A 360 -16.22 -10.35 20.97
CA ASP A 360 -17.50 -11.06 20.87
C ASP A 360 -17.86 -11.72 22.22
N HIS A 361 -16.87 -12.31 22.91
CA HIS A 361 -17.05 -12.87 24.25
C HIS A 361 -17.42 -11.80 25.30
N MET A 362 -16.77 -10.63 25.28
CA MET A 362 -17.15 -9.52 26.17
C MET A 362 -18.56 -9.00 25.87
N ALA A 363 -18.92 -8.84 24.60
CA ALA A 363 -20.25 -8.38 24.19
C ALA A 363 -21.36 -9.35 24.67
N TYR A 364 -21.15 -10.66 24.49
CA TYR A 364 -22.08 -11.68 25.01
C TYR A 364 -22.22 -11.61 26.54
N LYS A 365 -21.11 -11.44 27.26
CA LYS A 365 -21.14 -11.31 28.72
C LYS A 365 -21.91 -10.07 29.17
N ILE A 366 -21.76 -8.94 28.49
CA ILE A 366 -22.51 -7.71 28.78
C ILE A 366 -24.00 -7.92 28.54
N GLN A 367 -24.39 -8.51 27.41
CA GLN A 367 -25.79 -8.82 27.11
C GLN A 367 -26.43 -9.73 28.16
N HIS A 368 -25.71 -10.78 28.56
CA HIS A 368 -26.17 -11.67 29.60
C HIS A 368 -26.40 -10.93 30.93
N LEU A 369 -25.48 -10.03 31.31
CA LEU A 369 -25.64 -9.21 32.51
C LEU A 369 -26.83 -8.25 32.42
N ILE A 370 -27.06 -7.63 31.26
CA ILE A 370 -28.25 -6.77 31.03
C ILE A 370 -29.53 -7.59 31.22
N GLN A 371 -29.61 -8.77 30.60
CA GLN A 371 -30.78 -9.64 30.69
C GLN A 371 -31.04 -10.11 32.12
N VAL A 372 -30.01 -10.56 32.83
CA VAL A 372 -30.11 -10.99 34.23
C VAL A 372 -30.60 -9.83 35.11
N ASN A 373 -30.06 -8.63 34.91
CA ASN A 373 -30.48 -7.45 35.66
C ASN A 373 -31.95 -7.09 35.39
N TYR A 374 -32.37 -7.12 34.12
CA TYR A 374 -33.75 -6.88 33.72
C TYR A 374 -34.73 -7.87 34.38
N VAL A 375 -34.43 -9.17 34.33
CA VAL A 375 -35.26 -10.22 34.95
C VAL A 375 -35.35 -10.01 36.47
N ASN A 376 -34.23 -9.66 37.12
CA ASN A 376 -34.23 -9.38 38.56
C ASN A 376 -35.10 -8.17 38.93
N GLU A 377 -35.06 -7.09 38.15
CA GLU A 377 -35.94 -5.93 38.38
C GLU A 377 -37.43 -6.27 38.16
N LEU A 378 -37.75 -7.12 37.17
CA LEU A 378 -39.12 -7.58 36.94
C LEU A 378 -39.64 -8.40 38.14
N LEU A 379 -38.86 -9.39 38.59
CA LEU A 379 -39.19 -10.22 39.75
C LEU A 379 -39.36 -9.38 41.03
N LYS A 380 -38.52 -8.36 41.20
CA LYS A 380 -38.62 -7.43 42.33
C LYS A 380 -39.93 -6.65 42.29
N LYS A 381 -40.36 -6.15 41.13
CA LYS A 381 -41.66 -5.48 40.98
C LYS A 381 -42.84 -6.42 41.24
N GLU A 382 -42.78 -7.65 40.73
CA GLU A 382 -43.83 -8.65 40.98
C GLU A 382 -43.95 -8.99 42.47
N ALA A 383 -42.81 -9.17 43.15
CA ALA A 383 -42.79 -9.39 44.60
C ALA A 383 -43.40 -8.20 45.37
N GLN A 384 -43.12 -6.96 44.96
CA GLN A 384 -43.71 -5.76 45.56
C GLN A 384 -45.24 -5.71 45.37
N LEU A 385 -45.74 -5.99 44.16
CA LEU A 385 -47.18 -6.03 43.88
C LEU A 385 -47.88 -7.10 44.72
N LYS A 386 -47.32 -8.32 44.78
CA LYS A 386 -47.86 -9.42 45.57
C LYS A 386 -47.86 -9.12 47.08
N ALA A 387 -46.84 -8.42 47.56
CA ALA A 387 -46.79 -7.96 48.95
C ALA A 387 -47.87 -6.92 49.25
N LEU A 388 -48.15 -6.01 48.31
CA LEU A 388 -49.22 -5.01 48.44
C LEU A 388 -50.62 -5.67 48.44
N GLU A 389 -50.87 -6.64 47.56
CA GLU A 389 -52.13 -7.39 47.52
C GLU A 389 -52.43 -8.11 48.85
N ASN A 390 -51.41 -8.67 49.50
CA ASN A 390 -51.56 -9.40 50.76
C ASN A 390 -51.87 -8.52 51.98
N GLN A 391 -51.86 -7.17 51.87
CA GLN A 391 -52.18 -6.28 53.00
C GLN A 391 -53.68 -6.26 53.36
N ILE A 392 -54.58 -6.75 52.50
CA ILE A 392 -56.01 -6.93 52.84
C ILE A 392 -56.20 -8.38 53.28
N ASN A 393 -56.47 -8.65 54.56
CA ASN A 393 -56.73 -10.00 55.07
C ASN A 393 -58.21 -10.38 54.91
N PRO A 394 -58.59 -11.25 53.94
CA PRO A 394 -59.98 -11.61 53.70
C PRO A 394 -60.63 -12.27 54.91
N HIS A 395 -59.86 -13.07 55.65
CA HIS A 395 -60.34 -13.81 56.81
C HIS A 395 -60.72 -12.88 57.96
N PHE A 396 -59.95 -11.80 58.18
CA PHE A 396 -60.32 -10.78 59.16
C PHE A 396 -61.65 -10.10 58.81
N LEU A 397 -61.85 -9.78 57.52
CA LEU A 397 -63.09 -9.16 57.05
C LEU A 397 -64.30 -10.10 57.22
N TYR A 398 -64.19 -11.37 56.82
CA TYR A 398 -65.28 -12.35 57.03
C TYR A 398 -65.63 -12.52 58.50
N ASN A 399 -64.61 -12.69 59.36
CA ASN A 399 -64.84 -12.88 60.79
C ASN A 399 -65.48 -11.65 61.44
N THR A 400 -65.11 -10.45 60.96
CA THR A 400 -65.71 -9.20 61.44
C THR A 400 -67.16 -9.10 61.01
N LEU A 401 -67.48 -9.39 59.75
CA LEU A 401 -68.86 -9.38 59.24
C LEU A 401 -69.73 -10.43 59.94
N GLU A 402 -69.25 -11.66 60.12
CA GLU A 402 -69.96 -12.71 60.88
C GLU A 402 -70.26 -12.24 62.31
N SER A 403 -69.29 -11.61 62.98
CA SER A 403 -69.48 -11.08 64.33
C SER A 403 -70.56 -9.99 64.40
N VAL A 404 -70.64 -9.14 63.38
CA VAL A 404 -71.70 -8.12 63.26
C VAL A 404 -73.05 -8.78 62.99
N ASN A 405 -73.12 -9.79 62.09
CA ASN A 405 -74.35 -10.51 61.78
C ASN A 405 -74.94 -11.18 63.03
N TRP A 406 -74.11 -11.88 63.81
CA TRP A 406 -74.54 -12.53 65.06
C TRP A 406 -75.05 -11.52 66.10
N ARG A 407 -74.39 -10.36 66.24
CA ARG A 407 -74.88 -9.29 67.13
C ARG A 407 -76.22 -8.74 66.67
N ALA A 408 -76.40 -8.49 65.37
CA ALA A 408 -77.66 -8.01 64.80
C ALA A 408 -78.82 -8.99 65.05
N LYS A 409 -78.60 -10.29 64.80
CA LYS A 409 -79.59 -11.33 65.11
C LYS A 409 -79.94 -11.39 66.60
N ALA A 410 -78.95 -11.21 67.49
CA ALA A 410 -79.15 -11.27 68.93
C ALA A 410 -80.01 -10.10 69.48
N ILE A 411 -79.97 -8.93 68.84
CA ILE A 411 -80.80 -7.77 69.22
C ILE A 411 -82.12 -7.69 68.45
N GLY A 412 -82.40 -8.65 67.55
CA GLY A 412 -83.63 -8.70 66.75
C GLY A 412 -83.65 -7.77 65.54
N GLU A 413 -82.53 -7.14 65.19
CA GLU A 413 -82.42 -6.20 64.07
C GLU A 413 -82.22 -6.96 62.74
N THR A 414 -83.34 -7.35 62.13
CA THR A 414 -83.37 -8.22 60.94
C THR A 414 -82.82 -7.54 59.67
N GLU A 415 -82.96 -6.22 59.55
CA GLU A 415 -82.43 -5.46 58.41
C GLU A 415 -80.89 -5.42 58.43
N ILE A 416 -80.28 -5.15 59.59
CA ILE A 416 -78.82 -5.15 59.76
C ILE A 416 -78.27 -6.55 59.45
N SER A 417 -78.93 -7.60 59.92
CA SER A 417 -78.54 -8.98 59.63
C SER A 417 -78.56 -9.27 58.13
N SER A 418 -79.64 -8.89 57.44
CA SER A 418 -79.79 -9.08 55.98
C SER A 418 -78.74 -8.31 55.19
N MET A 419 -78.42 -7.07 55.59
CA MET A 419 -77.39 -6.25 54.96
C MET A 419 -75.99 -6.86 55.11
N VAL A 420 -75.67 -7.40 56.29
CA VAL A 420 -74.37 -8.02 56.56
C VAL A 420 -74.21 -9.37 55.85
N GLU A 421 -75.28 -10.16 55.76
CA GLU A 421 -75.29 -11.41 54.97
C GLU A 421 -75.10 -11.14 53.48
N ALA A 422 -75.83 -10.16 52.95
CA ALA A 422 -75.67 -9.72 51.57
C ALA A 422 -74.25 -9.20 51.29
N LEU A 423 -73.68 -8.40 52.20
CA LEU A 423 -72.31 -7.91 52.08
C LEU A 423 -71.29 -9.05 52.16
N GLY A 424 -71.50 -10.01 53.04
CA GLY A 424 -70.67 -11.21 53.15
C GLY A 424 -70.70 -12.05 51.88
N ALA A 425 -71.86 -12.19 51.23
CA ALA A 425 -72.01 -12.88 49.95
C ALA A 425 -71.25 -12.15 48.81
N LEU A 426 -71.41 -10.83 48.69
CA LEU A 426 -70.67 -10.00 47.73
C LEU A 426 -69.16 -10.11 47.92
N LEU A 427 -68.67 -10.01 49.16
CA LEU A 427 -67.25 -10.07 49.48
C LEU A 427 -66.66 -11.45 49.18
N ARG A 428 -67.42 -12.51 49.49
CA ARG A 428 -67.06 -13.92 49.20
C ARG A 428 -66.86 -14.16 47.73
N VAL A 429 -67.79 -13.69 46.92
CA VAL A 429 -67.69 -13.79 45.47
C VAL A 429 -66.51 -12.97 44.96
N THR A 430 -66.38 -11.71 45.37
CA THR A 430 -65.33 -10.80 44.86
C THR A 430 -63.92 -11.28 45.18
N LEU A 431 -63.68 -11.82 46.38
CA LEU A 431 -62.35 -12.28 46.81
C LEU A 431 -62.01 -13.72 46.40
N ASN A 432 -62.98 -14.51 45.94
CA ASN A 432 -62.73 -15.86 45.45
C ASN A 432 -62.19 -15.82 44.00
N LYS A 433 -60.89 -16.10 43.85
CA LYS A 433 -60.15 -16.03 42.57
C LYS A 433 -60.34 -17.26 41.65
N LYS A 434 -61.07 -18.31 42.07
CA LYS A 434 -61.11 -19.60 41.33
C LYS A 434 -62.07 -19.66 40.13
N GLU A 435 -63.06 -18.78 40.04
CA GLU A 435 -64.08 -18.82 38.99
C GLU A 435 -64.12 -17.49 38.22
N SER A 436 -63.83 -17.54 36.91
CA SER A 436 -63.85 -16.40 36.00
C SER A 436 -65.15 -16.30 35.17
N ILE A 437 -65.95 -17.36 35.15
CA ILE A 437 -67.20 -17.49 34.36
C ILE A 437 -68.32 -17.90 35.32
N PHE A 438 -69.42 -17.16 35.30
CA PHE A 438 -70.63 -17.36 36.11
C PHE A 438 -71.80 -17.76 35.22
N THR A 439 -72.79 -18.45 35.77
CA THR A 439 -74.12 -18.55 35.17
C THR A 439 -74.87 -17.24 35.36
N LEU A 440 -75.82 -16.92 34.48
CA LEU A 440 -76.68 -15.73 34.62
C LEU A 440 -77.37 -15.73 35.99
N LYS A 441 -77.77 -16.90 36.49
CA LYS A 441 -78.29 -17.06 37.85
C LYS A 441 -77.35 -16.52 38.92
N GLN A 442 -76.06 -16.89 38.87
CA GLN A 442 -75.07 -16.47 39.85
C GLN A 442 -74.81 -14.95 39.80
N GLU A 443 -74.82 -14.34 38.62
CA GLU A 443 -74.74 -12.88 38.50
C GLU A 443 -76.00 -12.19 39.05
N LEU A 444 -77.19 -12.75 38.81
CA LEU A 444 -78.43 -12.21 39.36
C LEU A 444 -78.49 -12.35 40.89
N GLU A 445 -77.95 -13.43 41.47
CA GLU A 445 -77.81 -13.59 42.93
C GLU A 445 -76.88 -12.53 43.54
N LEU A 446 -75.83 -12.17 42.80
CA LEU A 446 -74.90 -11.10 43.17
C LEU A 446 -75.59 -9.72 43.13
N VAL A 447 -76.31 -9.45 42.03
CA VAL A 447 -77.15 -8.25 41.90
C VAL A 447 -78.18 -8.20 43.02
N GLN A 448 -78.87 -9.31 43.32
CA GLN A 448 -79.87 -9.37 44.38
C GLN A 448 -79.26 -9.06 45.76
N SER A 449 -78.07 -9.56 46.04
CA SER A 449 -77.34 -9.24 47.28
C SER A 449 -77.01 -7.75 47.35
N TYR A 450 -76.50 -7.18 46.25
CA TYR A 450 -76.24 -5.74 46.14
C TYR A 450 -77.52 -4.89 46.31
N MET A 451 -78.61 -5.26 45.64
CA MET A 451 -79.90 -4.57 45.76
C MET A 451 -80.51 -4.69 47.15
N THR A 452 -80.28 -5.78 47.87
CA THR A 452 -80.72 -5.92 49.27
C THR A 452 -80.07 -4.85 50.15
N ILE A 453 -78.76 -4.61 49.98
CA ILE A 453 -78.03 -3.56 50.72
C ILE A 453 -78.56 -2.17 50.34
N GLN A 454 -78.76 -1.93 49.05
CA GLN A 454 -79.17 -0.60 48.57
C GLN A 454 -80.64 -0.28 48.87
N LYS A 455 -81.55 -1.26 48.85
CA LYS A 455 -82.94 -1.09 49.27
C LYS A 455 -83.05 -0.71 50.75
N ILE A 456 -82.21 -1.27 51.62
CA ILE A 456 -82.17 -0.86 53.03
C ILE A 456 -81.65 0.59 53.16
N ARG A 457 -80.69 1.00 52.33
CA ARG A 457 -80.13 2.37 52.36
C ARG A 457 -81.08 3.44 51.83
N PHE A 458 -81.85 3.14 50.78
CA PHE A 458 -82.69 4.10 50.06
C PHE A 458 -84.20 3.91 50.29
N GLU A 459 -84.59 2.88 51.05
CA GLU A 459 -85.96 2.57 51.45
C GLU A 459 -86.92 2.57 50.25
N GLU A 460 -88.05 3.29 50.34
CA GLU A 460 -89.10 3.34 49.33
C GLU A 460 -88.67 4.01 48.02
N ARG A 461 -87.52 4.69 47.99
CA ARG A 461 -87.04 5.41 46.79
C ARG A 461 -86.47 4.49 45.71
N LEU A 462 -86.20 3.22 46.01
CA LEU A 462 -85.59 2.28 45.08
C LEU A 462 -86.50 1.09 44.78
N GLU A 463 -87.10 1.10 43.59
CA GLU A 463 -87.84 -0.03 43.05
C GLU A 463 -86.91 -0.91 42.21
N PHE A 464 -86.97 -2.23 42.41
CA PHE A 464 -86.15 -3.18 41.67
C PHE A 464 -86.97 -4.40 41.26
N SER A 465 -86.90 -4.74 39.97
CA SER A 465 -87.57 -5.89 39.37
C SER A 465 -86.62 -6.70 38.48
N VAL A 466 -86.84 -8.02 38.44
CA VAL A 466 -86.09 -8.95 37.59
C VAL A 466 -87.06 -9.74 36.74
N HIS A 467 -86.91 -9.66 35.42
CA HIS A 467 -87.75 -10.32 34.43
C HIS A 467 -86.89 -11.16 33.49
N VAL A 468 -86.38 -12.27 34.02
CA VAL A 468 -85.51 -13.21 33.29
C VAL A 468 -86.20 -14.58 33.22
N PRO A 469 -86.49 -15.11 32.02
CA PRO A 469 -87.03 -16.47 31.87
C PRO A 469 -86.10 -17.53 32.47
N GLU A 470 -86.67 -18.54 33.15
CA GLU A 470 -85.88 -19.58 33.84
C GLU A 470 -84.91 -20.31 32.91
N GLU A 471 -85.28 -20.50 31.65
CA GLU A 471 -84.45 -21.17 30.63
C GLU A 471 -83.12 -20.44 30.36
N LEU A 472 -83.07 -19.13 30.60
CA LEU A 472 -81.89 -18.29 30.34
C LEU A 472 -80.94 -18.22 31.54
N LEU A 473 -81.37 -18.67 32.73
CA LEU A 473 -80.59 -18.58 33.97
C LEU A 473 -79.29 -19.40 33.95
N THR A 474 -79.20 -20.41 33.09
CA THR A 474 -78.02 -21.29 32.97
C THR A 474 -76.96 -20.76 32.01
N ALA A 475 -77.26 -19.72 31.23
CA ALA A 475 -76.32 -19.15 30.26
C ALA A 475 -75.06 -18.61 30.95
N THR A 476 -73.91 -18.75 30.29
CA THR A 476 -72.62 -18.37 30.87
C THR A 476 -72.23 -16.93 30.53
N ILE A 477 -71.74 -16.20 31.52
CA ILE A 477 -71.33 -14.80 31.40
C ILE A 477 -70.06 -14.55 32.24
N PRO A 478 -69.14 -13.67 31.81
CA PRO A 478 -68.02 -13.27 32.67
C PRO A 478 -68.53 -12.72 33.99
N LYS A 479 -67.91 -13.17 35.08
CA LYS A 479 -68.20 -12.70 36.44
C LYS A 479 -68.10 -11.17 36.55
N LEU A 480 -68.96 -10.54 37.37
CA LEU A 480 -69.09 -9.10 37.59
C LEU A 480 -69.45 -8.34 36.31
N THR A 481 -70.43 -8.81 35.55
CA THR A 481 -70.90 -8.13 34.32
C THR A 481 -72.17 -7.33 34.56
N ILE A 482 -73.15 -7.88 35.29
CA ILE A 482 -74.44 -7.22 35.50
C ILE A 482 -74.37 -6.29 36.71
N GLN A 483 -73.72 -6.72 37.79
CA GLN A 483 -73.60 -5.92 39.01
C GLN A 483 -73.08 -4.48 38.74
N PRO A 484 -71.98 -4.24 38.00
CA PRO A 484 -71.51 -2.88 37.76
C PRO A 484 -72.47 -2.01 36.95
N LEU A 485 -73.30 -2.62 36.09
CA LEU A 485 -74.33 -1.90 35.33
C LEU A 485 -75.46 -1.44 36.26
N VAL A 486 -75.82 -2.28 37.22
CA VAL A 486 -76.80 -1.93 38.26
C VAL A 486 -76.22 -0.90 39.25
N GLU A 487 -74.93 -1.00 39.61
CA GLU A 487 -74.22 0.02 40.39
C GLU A 487 -74.25 1.39 39.71
N ASN A 488 -73.97 1.42 38.39
CA ASN A 488 -74.08 2.64 37.59
C ASN A 488 -75.49 3.21 37.62
N ALA A 489 -76.51 2.36 37.42
CA ALA A 489 -77.91 2.78 37.45
C ALA A 489 -78.30 3.43 38.79
N ILE A 490 -77.85 2.88 39.94
CA ILE A 490 -78.13 3.47 41.26
C ILE A 490 -77.40 4.79 41.45
N HIS A 491 -76.11 4.86 41.10
CA HIS A 491 -75.33 6.09 41.28
C HIS A 491 -75.99 7.27 40.55
N TYR A 492 -76.29 7.10 39.25
CA TYR A 492 -76.87 8.17 38.44
C TYR A 492 -78.37 8.38 38.70
N GLY A 493 -79.12 7.35 39.07
CA GLY A 493 -80.57 7.47 39.31
C GLY A 493 -80.96 7.93 40.73
N LEU A 494 -80.12 7.69 41.75
CA LEU A 494 -80.46 7.96 43.17
C LEU A 494 -79.48 8.85 43.92
N GLU A 495 -78.19 8.83 43.61
CA GLU A 495 -77.20 9.69 44.30
C GLU A 495 -77.15 11.10 43.70
N GLU A 496 -77.52 11.26 42.41
CA GLU A 496 -77.58 12.55 41.71
C GLU A 496 -78.99 13.20 41.69
N MET A 497 -80.06 12.44 42.00
CA MET A 497 -81.46 12.92 41.98
C MET A 497 -82.24 12.57 43.26
N THR A 498 -83.28 13.37 43.58
CA THR A 498 -84.09 13.20 44.82
C THR A 498 -85.35 12.37 44.62
N GLU A 499 -85.66 11.97 43.39
CA GLU A 499 -86.89 11.26 43.01
C GLU A 499 -86.78 9.74 43.22
N GLU A 500 -87.88 9.02 42.99
CA GLU A 500 -87.95 7.56 42.98
C GLU A 500 -87.24 7.00 41.75
N CYS A 501 -86.41 5.98 41.94
CA CYS A 501 -85.67 5.31 40.87
C CYS A 501 -86.14 3.86 40.75
N SER A 502 -86.55 3.49 39.55
CA SER A 502 -86.89 2.12 39.18
C SER A 502 -85.75 1.53 38.38
N ILE A 503 -85.29 0.33 38.78
CA ILE A 503 -84.26 -0.43 38.08
C ILE A 503 -84.83 -1.79 37.69
N CYS A 504 -84.82 -2.11 36.41
CA CYS A 504 -85.31 -3.36 35.87
C CYS A 504 -84.18 -4.14 35.18
N VAL A 505 -83.99 -5.40 35.57
CA VAL A 505 -83.11 -6.34 34.87
C VAL A 505 -83.96 -7.34 34.11
N ALA A 506 -83.90 -7.31 32.78
CA ALA A 506 -84.64 -8.23 31.92
C ALA A 506 -83.70 -8.99 31.00
N ALA A 507 -84.12 -10.16 30.52
CA ALA A 507 -83.37 -10.87 29.48
C ALA A 507 -84.30 -11.53 28.47
N ASP A 508 -83.89 -11.50 27.20
CA ASP A 508 -84.54 -12.21 26.11
C ASP A 508 -83.52 -12.95 25.25
N CYS A 509 -84.02 -13.83 24.38
CA CYS A 509 -83.19 -14.49 23.38
C CYS A 509 -83.80 -14.32 22.00
N VAL A 510 -83.03 -13.71 21.09
CA VAL A 510 -83.38 -13.50 19.68
C VAL A 510 -82.18 -13.87 18.82
N ASP A 511 -82.42 -14.61 17.74
CA ASP A 511 -81.40 -15.05 16.77
C ASP A 511 -80.17 -15.72 17.42
N ASN A 512 -80.41 -16.59 18.41
CA ASN A 512 -79.39 -17.31 19.19
C ASN A 512 -78.43 -16.41 19.99
N ARG A 513 -78.81 -15.15 20.22
CA ARG A 513 -78.11 -14.21 21.09
C ARG A 513 -78.93 -13.99 22.35
N LEU A 514 -78.28 -14.10 23.50
CA LEU A 514 -78.85 -13.69 24.77
C LEU A 514 -78.63 -12.19 24.93
N ARG A 515 -79.71 -11.45 25.14
CA ARG A 515 -79.68 -10.01 25.41
C ARG A 515 -80.16 -9.78 26.84
N ILE A 516 -79.33 -9.10 27.62
CA ILE A 516 -79.62 -8.74 29.00
C ILE A 516 -79.71 -7.22 29.05
N TYR A 517 -80.82 -6.71 29.57
CA TYR A 517 -81.12 -5.30 29.66
C TYR A 517 -81.08 -4.89 31.13
N VAL A 518 -80.30 -3.87 31.43
CA VAL A 518 -80.39 -3.14 32.70
C VAL A 518 -80.95 -1.76 32.37
N THR A 519 -82.18 -1.52 32.82
CA THR A 519 -82.92 -0.29 32.54
C THR A 519 -83.11 0.48 33.83
N ASN A 520 -82.92 1.80 33.82
CA ASN A 520 -83.21 2.63 34.98
C ASN A 520 -83.94 3.94 34.61
N SER A 521 -84.78 4.41 35.53
CA SER A 521 -85.34 5.76 35.49
C SER A 521 -84.40 6.77 36.16
N GLY A 522 -84.64 8.07 35.91
CA GLY A 522 -83.91 9.15 36.58
C GLY A 522 -82.53 9.46 36.01
N SER A 523 -82.07 8.82 34.94
CA SER A 523 -80.87 9.24 34.21
C SER A 523 -80.94 8.87 32.73
N LEU A 524 -80.15 9.57 31.91
CA LEU A 524 -80.03 9.32 30.48
C LEU A 524 -78.55 9.21 30.11
N PHE A 525 -78.22 8.31 29.18
CA PHE A 525 -76.90 8.25 28.58
C PHE A 525 -76.69 9.43 27.62
N GLU A 526 -75.48 9.98 27.58
CA GLU A 526 -75.11 10.92 26.53
C GLU A 526 -75.05 10.20 25.17
N ASP A 527 -75.44 10.88 24.09
CA ASP A 527 -75.32 10.34 22.74
C ASP A 527 -73.87 9.93 22.45
N HIS A 528 -73.70 8.71 21.93
CA HIS A 528 -72.41 8.10 21.59
C HIS A 528 -71.42 7.96 22.77
N LEU A 529 -71.91 7.88 24.01
CA LEU A 529 -71.07 7.79 25.21
C LEU A 529 -69.99 6.70 25.15
N LEU A 530 -70.33 5.50 24.69
CA LEU A 530 -69.36 4.39 24.61
C LEU A 530 -68.23 4.66 23.62
N GLU A 531 -68.52 5.36 22.51
CA GLU A 531 -67.57 5.73 21.46
C GLU A 531 -66.64 6.85 21.93
N LYS A 532 -67.21 7.90 22.55
CA LYS A 532 -66.45 9.02 23.15
C LYS A 532 -65.50 8.57 24.27
N LEU A 533 -65.89 7.53 25.02
CA LEU A 533 -65.05 6.90 26.04
C LEU A 533 -63.92 6.04 25.43
N GLN A 534 -64.14 5.43 24.26
CA GLN A 534 -63.11 4.67 23.54
C GLN A 534 -62.07 5.57 22.84
N THR A 535 -62.49 6.75 22.35
CA THR A 535 -61.62 7.73 21.68
C THR A 535 -60.89 8.68 22.63
N ASN A 536 -61.09 8.56 23.95
CA ASN A 536 -60.59 9.46 25.00
C ASN A 536 -61.02 10.93 24.84
N GLU A 537 -62.13 11.20 24.15
CA GLU A 537 -62.70 12.57 24.05
C GLU A 537 -63.29 13.03 25.39
N ILE A 538 -63.71 12.09 26.24
CA ILE A 538 -64.14 12.33 27.62
C ILE A 538 -63.18 11.59 28.55
N THR A 539 -62.64 12.29 29.56
CA THR A 539 -61.80 11.66 30.58
C THR A 539 -62.63 10.72 31.45
N PRO A 540 -62.38 9.39 31.42
CA PRO A 540 -63.19 8.44 32.16
C PRO A 540 -62.95 8.59 33.65
N HIS A 541 -63.95 9.12 34.38
CA HIS A 541 -63.94 9.14 35.85
C HIS A 541 -64.66 7.89 36.36
N GLY A 542 -64.03 7.17 37.31
CA GLY A 542 -64.59 6.03 38.05
C GLY A 542 -65.33 5.00 37.20
N PHE A 543 -66.64 5.18 37.08
CA PHE A 543 -67.59 4.31 36.40
C PHE A 543 -67.43 4.24 34.87
N GLY A 544 -66.91 5.28 34.21
CA GLY A 544 -66.60 5.25 32.77
C GLY A 544 -65.53 4.22 32.39
N ILE A 545 -64.61 3.92 33.32
CA ILE A 545 -63.62 2.83 33.18
C ILE A 545 -64.32 1.47 33.29
N GLY A 546 -65.35 1.37 34.13
CA GLY A 546 -66.15 0.16 34.33
C GLY A 546 -66.88 -0.31 33.08
N LEU A 547 -67.59 0.60 32.40
CA LEU A 547 -68.32 0.30 31.16
C LEU A 547 -67.40 -0.18 30.03
N LEU A 548 -66.25 0.50 29.84
CA LEU A 548 -65.22 0.12 28.86
C LEU A 548 -64.62 -1.25 29.15
N ASN A 549 -64.38 -1.56 30.42
CA ASN A 549 -63.82 -2.85 30.83
C ASN A 549 -64.83 -3.98 30.61
N ILE A 550 -66.12 -3.75 30.85
CA ILE A 550 -67.18 -4.72 30.57
C ILE A 550 -67.24 -5.00 29.07
N ASP A 551 -67.31 -3.97 28.23
CA ASP A 551 -67.35 -4.11 26.76
C ASP A 551 -66.10 -4.85 26.23
N LYS A 552 -64.91 -4.41 26.65
CA LYS A 552 -63.64 -5.09 26.27
C LYS A 552 -63.62 -6.54 26.71
N ARG A 553 -64.05 -6.84 27.93
CA ARG A 553 -64.06 -8.21 28.45
C ARG A 553 -65.04 -9.10 27.70
N LEU A 554 -66.22 -8.59 27.37
CA LEU A 554 -67.21 -9.32 26.56
C LEU A 554 -66.67 -9.60 25.15
N LYS A 555 -66.06 -8.62 24.49
CA LYS A 555 -65.42 -8.78 23.18
C LYS A 555 -64.24 -9.75 23.20
N LEU A 556 -63.40 -9.70 24.22
CA LEU A 556 -62.29 -10.64 24.39
C LEU A 556 -62.76 -12.08 24.64
N THR A 557 -63.93 -12.25 25.27
CA THR A 557 -64.46 -13.58 25.61
C THR A 557 -65.25 -14.20 24.46
N PHE A 558 -66.08 -13.42 23.77
CA PHE A 558 -67.02 -13.94 22.76
C PHE A 558 -66.77 -13.45 21.32
N GLY A 559 -65.84 -12.50 21.12
CA GLY A 559 -65.52 -11.88 19.83
C GLY A 559 -66.23 -10.54 19.60
N ASP A 560 -65.81 -9.81 18.55
CA ASP A 560 -66.25 -8.43 18.27
C ASP A 560 -67.74 -8.26 17.94
N GLY A 561 -68.44 -9.37 17.64
CA GLY A 561 -69.89 -9.38 17.36
C GLY A 561 -70.79 -9.31 18.61
N TYR A 562 -70.18 -9.27 19.80
CA TYR A 562 -70.80 -9.24 21.12
C TYR A 562 -70.23 -8.08 21.95
N GLY A 563 -70.94 -7.62 22.96
CA GLY A 563 -70.49 -6.47 23.75
C GLY A 563 -71.60 -5.73 24.46
N LEU A 564 -71.30 -4.48 24.82
CA LEU A 564 -72.20 -3.58 25.53
C LEU A 564 -72.71 -2.49 24.59
N THR A 565 -74.03 -2.28 24.56
CA THR A 565 -74.68 -1.18 23.84
C THR A 565 -75.43 -0.31 24.85
N LEU A 566 -75.30 1.00 24.74
CA LEU A 566 -75.97 1.98 25.60
C LEU A 566 -76.88 2.84 24.74
N TYR A 567 -78.14 2.97 25.14
CA TYR A 567 -79.12 3.84 24.46
C TYR A 567 -80.20 4.29 25.44
N ASN A 568 -80.97 5.32 25.05
CA ASN A 568 -82.12 5.78 25.82
C ASN A 568 -83.42 5.38 25.12
N GLN A 569 -84.42 4.95 25.87
CA GLN A 569 -85.74 4.58 25.37
C GLN A 569 -86.82 5.07 26.34
N ASP A 570 -87.81 5.83 25.85
CA ASP A 570 -88.96 6.33 26.64
C ASP A 570 -88.54 7.03 27.96
N ASP A 571 -87.52 7.89 27.89
CA ASP A 571 -86.88 8.58 29.03
C ASP A 571 -86.19 7.67 30.07
N LEU A 572 -85.90 6.42 29.70
CA LEU A 572 -85.12 5.47 30.49
C LEU A 572 -83.74 5.23 29.86
N ALA A 573 -82.71 5.13 30.71
CA ALA A 573 -81.39 4.69 30.29
C ALA A 573 -81.35 3.16 30.20
N VAL A 574 -80.92 2.61 29.05
CA VAL A 574 -80.86 1.17 28.78
C VAL A 574 -79.43 0.73 28.46
N ALA A 575 -78.87 -0.10 29.34
CA ALA A 575 -77.61 -0.80 29.09
C ALA A 575 -77.90 -2.24 28.64
N MET A 576 -77.63 -2.56 27.38
CA MET A 576 -77.87 -3.86 26.78
C MET A 576 -76.56 -4.62 26.58
N VAL A 577 -76.44 -5.77 27.24
CA VAL A 577 -75.36 -6.74 27.05
C VAL A 577 -75.83 -7.81 26.07
N THR A 578 -75.04 -8.04 25.02
CA THR A 578 -75.32 -9.10 24.02
C THR A 578 -74.24 -10.15 24.06
N ILE A 579 -74.59 -11.41 24.32
CA ILE A 579 -73.69 -12.57 24.38
C ILE A 579 -74.28 -13.78 23.64
N PRO A 580 -73.50 -14.80 23.25
CA PRO A 580 -74.06 -16.03 22.69
C PRO A 580 -74.95 -16.75 23.73
N LYS A 581 -75.98 -17.48 23.27
CA LYS A 581 -76.86 -18.27 24.16
C LYS A 581 -76.16 -19.50 24.77
N GLU A 582 -75.07 -19.96 24.16
CA GLU A 582 -74.42 -21.26 24.47
C GLU A 582 -73.97 -21.44 25.93
#